data_AF-M5IRH5-F1
#
_entry.id   AF-M5IRH5-F1
#
_cell.length_a   1.000
_cell.length_b   1.000
_cell.length_c   1.000
_cell.angle_alpha   90.00
_cell.angle_beta   90.00
_cell.angle_gamma   90.00
#
_symmetry.space_group_name_H-M   'P 1'
#
loop_
_entity.id
_entity.type
_entity.pdbx_description
1 polymer ?
#
loop_
_entity_poly.entity_id
_entity_poly.type
_entity_poly.pdbx_seq_one_letter_code
_entity_poly.pdbx_strand_id
1 'polypeptide(L)' 'MILNYKKRSPFLEFTAVNLVNLGGKIYVNLDGKKLGSSAIVNNLTGGAALLIIPKETEFIAKGEIVEVLKMV' A
#
# COMPACT_ATOMS: atom_id res chain seq x y z
N MET A 1 3.01 4.78 9.77
CA MET A 1 4.25 3.96 9.89
C MET A 1 3.93 2.58 9.32
N ILE A 2 4.73 2.01 8.41
CA ILE A 2 4.40 0.75 7.73
C ILE A 2 4.25 -0.37 8.77
N LEU A 3 3.05 -0.96 8.85
CA LEU A 3 2.79 -2.18 9.59
C LEU A 3 3.15 -3.38 8.72
N ASN A 4 3.42 -4.51 9.36
CA ASN A 4 3.51 -5.80 8.70
C ASN A 4 2.25 -6.04 7.83
N TYR A 5 2.43 -6.38 6.55
CA TYR A 5 1.31 -6.64 5.63
C TYR A 5 1.27 -8.13 5.30
N LYS A 6 0.17 -8.78 5.69
CA LYS A 6 -0.13 -10.15 5.25
C LYS A 6 -0.98 -10.09 3.99
N LYS A 7 -0.54 -10.80 2.96
CA LYS A 7 -1.28 -10.90 1.70
C LYS A 7 -2.64 -11.57 1.90
N ARG A 8 -3.64 -11.15 1.10
CA ARG A 8 -5.05 -11.52 1.27
C ARG A 8 -5.58 -12.45 0.16
N SER A 9 -4.86 -12.59 -0.94
CA SER A 9 -5.24 -13.22 -2.18
C SER A 9 -4.05 -13.99 -2.77
N PRO A 10 -4.28 -15.10 -3.49
CA PRO A 10 -3.22 -15.82 -4.21
C PRO A 10 -2.80 -15.14 -5.51
N PHE A 11 -3.38 -14.01 -5.89
CA PHE A 11 -3.11 -13.29 -7.13
C PHE A 11 -2.23 -12.06 -6.89
N LEU A 12 -1.80 -11.40 -7.96
CA LEU A 12 -1.21 -10.06 -7.86
C LEU A 12 -2.22 -9.12 -7.18
N GLU A 13 -1.78 -8.41 -6.13
CA GLU A 13 -2.63 -7.46 -5.41
C GLU A 13 -2.16 -6.03 -5.59
N PHE A 14 -3.14 -5.13 -5.68
CA PHE A 14 -2.93 -3.69 -5.57
C PHE A 14 -3.67 -3.18 -4.35
N THR A 15 -2.94 -2.53 -3.43
CA THR A 15 -3.52 -1.94 -2.23
C THR A 15 -3.21 -0.46 -2.17
N ALA A 16 -4.25 0.36 -2.02
CA ALA A 16 -4.08 1.81 -1.86
C ALA A 16 -3.34 2.14 -0.56
N VAL A 17 -2.31 2.98 -0.66
CA VAL A 17 -1.46 3.45 0.43
C VAL A 17 -1.30 4.97 0.37
N ASN A 18 -0.97 5.58 1.51
CA ASN A 18 -0.52 6.96 1.54
C ASN A 18 0.98 7.04 1.29
N LEU A 19 1.45 8.11 0.66
CA LEU A 19 2.87 8.46 0.57
C LEU A 19 3.19 9.52 1.63
N VAL A 20 4.24 9.30 2.41
CA VAL A 20 4.72 10.23 3.44
C VAL A 20 6.20 10.50 3.20
N ASN A 21 6.56 11.77 3.07
CA ASN A 21 7.96 12.19 3.02
C ASN A 21 8.46 12.48 4.43
N LEU A 22 9.47 11.74 4.88
CA LEU A 22 10.17 11.99 6.14
C LEU A 22 11.67 12.11 5.85
N GLY A 23 12.21 13.32 5.98
CA GLY A 23 13.64 13.57 5.78
C GLY A 23 14.15 13.21 4.38
N GLY A 24 13.35 13.45 3.34
CA GLY A 24 13.71 13.16 1.95
C GLY A 24 13.51 11.70 1.52
N LYS A 25 13.10 10.82 2.44
CA LYS A 25 12.73 9.44 2.15
C LYS A 25 11.21 9.31 2.05
N ILE A 26 10.75 8.57 1.05
CA ILE A 26 9.33 8.28 0.87
C ILE A 26 8.99 6.97 1.57
N TYR A 27 7.97 7.03 2.42
CA TYR A 27 7.40 5.90 3.13
C TYR A 27 5.96 5.71 2.69
N VAL A 28 5.50 4.46 2.72
CA VAL A 28 4.08 4.14 2.54
C VAL A 28 3.40 3.94 3.90
N ASN A 29 2.07 3.99 3.97
CA ASN A 29 1.32 3.44 5.09
C ASN A 29 -0.14 3.19 4.69
N LEU A 30 -0.87 2.50 5.57
CA LEU A 30 -2.30 2.20 5.42
C LEU A 30 -3.17 3.04 6.37
N ASP A 31 -2.63 4.13 6.92
CA ASP A 31 -3.30 4.93 7.93
C ASP A 31 -4.60 5.54 7.33
N GLY A 32 -5.74 5.27 7.98
CA GLY A 32 -7.05 5.68 7.49
C GLY A 32 -7.59 4.93 6.27
N LYS A 33 -6.82 3.99 5.68
CA LYS A 33 -7.28 3.14 4.57
C LYS A 33 -8.20 2.04 5.10
N LYS A 34 -9.38 1.90 4.48
CA LYS A 34 -10.36 0.87 4.88
C LYS A 34 -10.17 -0.41 4.06
N LEU A 35 -10.38 -1.55 4.69
CA LEU A 35 -10.42 -2.86 4.01
C LEU A 35 -11.78 -3.06 3.34
N GLY A 36 -11.80 -3.69 2.16
CA GLY A 36 -13.01 -4.03 1.41
C GLY A 36 -13.15 -3.31 0.07
N SER A 37 -13.80 -3.97 -0.89
CA SER A 37 -13.97 -3.48 -2.26
C SER A 37 -14.77 -2.17 -2.33
N SER A 38 -15.77 -1.99 -1.47
CA SER A 38 -16.60 -0.78 -1.40
C SER A 38 -15.82 0.47 -0.97
N ALA A 39 -14.67 0.30 -0.33
CA ALA A 39 -13.83 1.42 0.10
C ALA A 39 -12.84 1.90 -0.96
N ILE A 40 -12.77 1.27 -2.14
CA ILE A 40 -11.67 1.47 -3.08
C ILE A 40 -11.58 2.92 -3.57
N VAL A 41 -12.70 3.52 -3.99
CA VAL A 41 -12.73 4.91 -4.48
C VAL A 41 -12.25 5.87 -3.40
N ASN A 42 -12.78 5.73 -2.18
CA ASN A 42 -12.39 6.57 -1.05
C ASN A 42 -10.90 6.43 -0.72
N ASN A 43 -10.37 5.21 -0.76
CA ASN A 43 -8.96 4.95 -0.50
C ASN A 43 -8.01 5.56 -1.56
N LEU A 44 -8.50 5.82 -2.78
CA LEU A 44 -7.72 6.41 -3.87
C LEU A 44 -7.74 7.95 -3.85
N THR A 45 -8.66 8.57 -3.09
CA THR A 45 -8.70 10.02 -2.93
C THR A 45 -7.46 10.57 -2.19
N GLY A 46 -7.09 11.83 -2.46
CA GLY A 46 -6.05 12.54 -1.73
C GLY A 46 -4.60 12.18 -2.11
N GLY A 47 -4.35 11.80 -3.37
CA GLY A 47 -2.99 11.53 -3.85
C GLY A 47 -2.43 10.18 -3.37
N ALA A 48 -3.29 9.16 -3.25
CA ALA A 48 -2.87 7.82 -2.90
C ALA A 48 -1.95 7.20 -3.98
N ALA A 49 -1.16 6.22 -3.55
CA ALA A 49 -0.43 5.33 -4.44
C ALA A 49 -0.95 3.89 -4.29
N LEU A 50 -0.65 3.02 -5.25
CA LEU A 50 -0.97 1.61 -5.17
C LEU A 50 0.29 0.82 -4.84
N LEU A 51 0.32 0.21 -3.66
CA LEU A 51 1.30 -0.82 -3.31
C LEU A 51 1.08 -2.05 -4.18
N ILE A 52 2.15 -2.48 -4.85
CA ILE A 52 2.17 -3.69 -5.66
C ILE A 52 2.62 -4.85 -4.76
N ILE A 53 1.81 -5.90 -4.65
CA ILE A 53 2.18 -7.11 -3.93
C ILE A 53 2.21 -8.29 -4.92
N PRO A 54 3.41 -8.74 -5.33
CA PRO A 54 3.60 -9.84 -6.28
C PRO A 54 2.90 -11.13 -5.86
N LYS A 55 2.61 -12.02 -6.83
CA LYS A 55 1.83 -13.24 -6.62
C LYS A 55 2.43 -14.14 -5.52
N GLU A 56 3.73 -14.27 -5.54
CA GLU A 56 4.61 -15.10 -4.71
C GLU A 56 4.89 -14.52 -3.32
N THR A 57 4.56 -13.26 -3.06
CA THR A 57 4.72 -12.65 -1.74
C THR A 57 3.66 -13.18 -0.78
N GLU A 58 4.04 -13.65 0.41
CA GLU A 58 3.08 -13.99 1.46
C GLU A 58 2.93 -12.88 2.50
N PHE A 59 4.04 -12.18 2.74
CA PHE A 59 4.18 -11.20 3.81
C PHE A 59 5.20 -10.13 3.43
N ILE A 60 4.95 -8.90 3.85
CA ILE A 60 5.88 -7.78 3.75
C ILE A 60 6.15 -7.29 5.17
N ALA A 61 7.41 -7.40 5.62
CA ALA A 61 7.79 -6.92 6.93
C ALA A 61 7.91 -5.40 6.96
N LYS A 62 7.68 -4.82 8.14
CA LYS A 62 7.92 -3.40 8.39
C LYS A 62 9.37 -3.02 8.03
N GLY A 63 9.51 -1.99 7.21
CA GLY A 63 10.81 -1.44 6.82
C GLY A 63 11.37 -2.04 5.53
N GLU A 64 10.70 -3.04 4.94
CA GLU A 64 11.05 -3.52 3.61
C GLU A 64 10.83 -2.44 2.54
N ILE A 65 11.69 -2.48 1.52
CA ILE A 65 11.54 -1.66 0.33
C ILE A 65 10.43 -2.28 -0.51
N VAL A 66 9.49 -1.45 -0.94
CA VAL A 66 8.31 -1.88 -1.69
C VAL A 66 8.16 -1.07 -2.96
N GLU A 67 7.48 -1.65 -3.94
CA GLU A 67 7.14 -0.98 -5.19
C GLU A 67 5.74 -0.38 -5.12
N VAL A 68 5.60 0.85 -5.63
CA VAL A 68 4.31 1.53 -5.70
C VAL A 68 4.08 2.16 -7.06
N LEU A 69 2.83 2.12 -7.52
CA LEU A 69 2.36 2.91 -8.65
C LEU A 69 1.79 4.23 -8.12
N LYS A 70 2.39 5.34 -8.52
CA LYS A 70 1.85 6.67 -8.23
C LYS A 70 0.73 6.98 -9.23
N MET A 71 -0.44 7.37 -8.73
CA MET A 71 -1.53 7.84 -9.58
C MET A 71 -1.26 9.30 -9.99
N VAL A 72 -1.40 9.60 -11.28
CA VAL A 72 -1.26 10.95 -11.88
C VAL A 72 -2.61 11.52 -12.25
#